data_AF-A0A835V716-F1
#
_entry.id   AF-A0A835V716-F1
#
_cell.length_a   1.000
_cell.length_b   1.000
_cell.length_c   1.000
_cell.angle_alpha   90.00
_cell.angle_beta   90.00
_cell.angle_gamma   90.00
#
_symmetry.space_group_name_H-M   'P 1'
#
loop_
_entity.id
_entity.type
_entity.pdbx_description
1 polymer ?
#
loop_
_entity_poly.entity_id
_entity_poly.type
_entity_poly.pdbx_seq_one_letter_code
_entity_poly.pdbx_strand_id
1 'polypeptide(L)'
;MVEAGADTCTRSPTATATATASFFVSYLERRGRTLDLSFPIRNGGGSTRRSAVADGVPSTPLDAFIVPSEDNHQSEYVSDRDKRRAFVSGFTGSAGLALITMTEALLWTDGRYFLQATQQLSDRWKLMRIMEDPNVENWISDNLPSDAAVELTRGVYLLKWLKNGHKLQKKKRQKLVHLSVNLVDEIWKDRPAADIQPVHIQPFKFAGRAVADKLKDLREKLLKEKADGIIVTALDEVSWLYNIRGNDVSYCPVVHAYAIVKSDSAFLYVDKRKLSQEVESSLEESGIEVREYSTVDSDVSLLASGKLNSSVANVYHNQALVPRENVVNSEDIQKEVHSQAKSQKFGSIQIPAALLCIQD
;
A
#
# COMPACT_ATOMS: atom_id res chain seq x y z
N MET A 1 5.52 14.14 -51.21
CA MET A 1 4.71 12.93 -51.49
C MET A 1 5.32 11.78 -50.71
N VAL A 2 4.75 11.46 -49.55
CA VAL A 2 4.17 10.15 -49.14
C VAL A 2 3.48 10.43 -47.80
N GLU A 3 2.24 9.98 -47.70
CA GLU A 3 1.22 10.30 -46.69
C GLU A 3 1.51 9.73 -45.30
N ALA A 4 1.10 10.49 -44.28
CA ALA A 4 0.88 9.98 -42.93
C ALA A 4 -0.60 9.64 -42.78
N GLY A 5 -0.91 8.35 -42.62
CA GLY A 5 -2.23 7.87 -42.24
C GLY A 5 -2.39 7.96 -40.73
N ALA A 6 -3.25 8.88 -40.28
CA ALA A 6 -3.78 8.90 -38.93
C ALA A 6 -4.99 7.96 -38.84
N ASP A 7 -4.98 7.04 -37.88
CA ASP A 7 -6.20 6.59 -37.20
C ASP A 7 -5.85 5.66 -36.01
N THR A 8 -5.78 6.23 -34.82
CA THR A 8 -6.07 5.49 -33.59
C THR A 8 -6.93 6.36 -32.68
N CYS A 9 -8.20 6.00 -32.63
CA CYS A 9 -9.26 6.55 -31.81
C CYS A 9 -8.84 6.75 -30.35
N THR A 10 -8.63 8.01 -29.95
CA THR A 10 -8.48 8.43 -28.55
C THR A 10 -9.87 8.49 -27.92
N ARG A 11 -10.24 7.45 -27.14
CA ARG A 11 -11.35 7.59 -26.19
C ARG A 11 -10.94 8.59 -25.11
N SER A 12 -11.74 9.64 -24.94
CA SER A 12 -11.50 10.68 -23.94
C SER A 12 -11.57 10.12 -22.51
N PRO A 13 -10.61 10.45 -21.62
CA PRO A 13 -10.61 9.97 -20.22
C PRO A 13 -11.85 10.36 -19.41
N THR A 14 -12.55 11.42 -19.82
CA THR A 14 -13.69 12.02 -19.10
C THR A 14 -14.98 11.19 -19.16
N ALA A 15 -15.21 10.42 -20.23
CA ALA A 15 -16.40 9.57 -20.34
C ALA A 15 -16.33 8.34 -19.42
N THR A 16 -15.12 7.82 -19.19
CA THR A 16 -14.87 6.62 -18.37
C THR A 16 -15.06 6.89 -16.88
N ALA A 17 -14.58 8.04 -16.37
CA ALA A 17 -14.70 8.42 -14.95
C ALA A 17 -16.15 8.67 -14.49
N THR A 18 -17.02 9.14 -15.41
CA THR A 18 -18.43 9.38 -15.10
C THR A 18 -19.20 8.06 -14.93
N ALA A 19 -18.87 7.03 -15.70
CA ALA A 19 -19.48 5.71 -15.63
C ALA A 19 -19.04 4.93 -14.37
N THR A 20 -17.79 5.10 -13.91
CA THR A 20 -17.22 4.35 -12.78
C THR A 20 -17.86 4.74 -11.44
N ALA A 21 -18.11 6.02 -11.17
CA ALA A 21 -18.77 6.46 -9.92
C ALA A 21 -20.23 5.96 -9.82
N SER A 22 -21.03 6.03 -10.90
CA SER A 22 -22.39 5.46 -10.91
C SER A 22 -22.40 3.94 -10.79
N PHE A 23 -21.44 3.26 -11.43
CA PHE A 23 -21.31 1.82 -11.32
C PHE A 23 -20.93 1.42 -9.89
N PHE A 24 -20.13 2.23 -9.21
CA PHE A 24 -19.69 2.00 -7.85
C PHE A 24 -20.79 2.20 -6.82
N VAL A 25 -21.57 3.29 -6.91
CA VAL A 25 -22.78 3.47 -6.09
C VAL A 25 -23.74 2.29 -6.32
N SER A 26 -23.94 1.89 -7.58
CA SER A 26 -24.75 0.69 -7.93
C SER A 26 -24.13 -0.63 -7.46
N TYR A 27 -22.82 -0.69 -7.24
CA TYR A 27 -22.09 -1.87 -6.75
C TYR A 27 -22.17 -1.97 -5.23
N LEU A 28 -22.00 -0.85 -4.52
CA LEU A 28 -22.22 -0.73 -3.08
C LEU A 28 -23.68 -1.01 -2.72
N GLU A 29 -24.64 -0.46 -3.47
CA GLU A 29 -26.07 -0.76 -3.29
C GLU A 29 -26.41 -2.24 -3.48
N ARG A 30 -25.73 -2.92 -4.42
CA ARG A 30 -25.90 -4.37 -4.67
C ARG A 30 -25.27 -5.25 -3.59
N ARG A 31 -24.22 -4.78 -2.92
CA ARG A 31 -23.58 -5.49 -1.79
C ARG A 31 -24.31 -5.23 -0.45
N GLY A 32 -25.01 -4.11 -0.31
CA GLY A 32 -25.83 -3.76 0.87
C GLY A 32 -27.23 -4.37 0.90
N ARG A 33 -27.72 -4.93 -0.22
CA ARG A 33 -28.93 -5.75 -0.30
C ARG A 33 -28.47 -7.20 -0.47
N THR A 34 -28.63 -8.03 0.56
CA THR A 34 -28.24 -9.45 0.60
C THR A 34 -28.39 -10.19 -0.74
N LEU A 35 -27.34 -10.91 -1.13
CA LEU A 35 -27.36 -11.84 -2.26
C LEU A 35 -28.11 -13.12 -1.85
N ASP A 36 -29.43 -13.09 -1.87
CA ASP A 36 -30.24 -14.30 -2.13
C ASP A 36 -30.42 -14.39 -3.65
N LEU A 37 -29.79 -15.38 -4.25
CA LEU A 37 -30.04 -15.75 -5.65
C LEU A 37 -30.63 -17.17 -5.69
N SER A 38 -31.82 -17.34 -5.11
CA SER A 38 -32.82 -18.26 -5.64
C SER A 38 -33.31 -17.69 -6.99
N PHE A 39 -33.11 -18.36 -8.13
CA PHE A 39 -34.04 -19.24 -8.89
C PHE A 39 -33.52 -19.35 -10.36
N PRO A 40 -33.99 -20.26 -11.25
CA PRO A 40 -35.00 -21.30 -11.09
C PRO A 40 -34.49 -22.73 -11.39
N ILE A 41 -35.24 -23.71 -10.88
CA ILE A 41 -35.14 -25.12 -11.25
C ILE A 41 -35.83 -25.31 -12.62
N ARG A 42 -35.12 -25.90 -13.60
CA ARG A 42 -35.70 -27.04 -14.32
C ARG A 42 -34.70 -27.98 -14.98
N ASN A 43 -34.90 -29.25 -14.62
CA ASN A 43 -34.52 -30.52 -15.25
C ASN A 43 -33.06 -31.01 -15.15
N GLY A 44 -32.88 -31.95 -14.22
CA GLY A 44 -32.32 -33.27 -14.54
C GLY A 44 -30.84 -33.49 -14.28
N GLY A 45 -30.54 -34.42 -13.38
CA GLY A 45 -29.24 -35.12 -13.30
C GLY A 45 -28.24 -34.47 -12.34
N GLY A 46 -28.01 -35.12 -11.20
CA GLY A 46 -27.28 -34.57 -10.07
C GLY A 46 -25.78 -34.36 -10.27
N SER A 47 -25.23 -33.41 -9.50
CA SER A 47 -23.90 -33.50 -8.88
C SER A 47 -23.79 -32.39 -7.83
N THR A 48 -23.41 -32.79 -6.62
CA THR A 48 -23.10 -31.97 -5.44
C THR A 48 -22.28 -30.72 -5.78
N ARG A 49 -22.84 -29.52 -5.57
CA ARG A 49 -22.10 -28.25 -5.56
C ARG A 49 -21.84 -27.81 -4.12
N ARG A 50 -20.58 -27.90 -3.69
CA ARG A 50 -20.08 -27.18 -2.51
C ARG A 50 -20.19 -25.68 -2.80
N SER A 51 -20.89 -24.95 -1.94
CA SER A 51 -20.86 -23.49 -1.89
C SER A 51 -19.47 -23.03 -1.46
N ALA A 52 -18.69 -22.49 -2.38
CA ALA A 52 -17.52 -21.69 -2.02
C ALA A 52 -18.03 -20.32 -1.54
N VAL A 53 -18.30 -20.23 -0.24
CA VAL A 53 -18.39 -18.95 0.45
C VAL A 53 -16.97 -18.39 0.41
N ALA A 54 -16.76 -17.31 -0.35
CA ALA A 54 -15.51 -16.58 -0.29
C ALA A 54 -15.46 -15.87 1.07
N ASP A 55 -14.70 -16.45 1.99
CA ASP A 55 -14.38 -15.88 3.29
C ASP A 55 -13.73 -14.50 3.10
N GLY A 56 -14.32 -13.44 3.68
CA GLY A 56 -13.61 -12.18 3.90
C GLY A 56 -14.34 -10.86 3.58
N VAL A 57 -15.59 -10.87 3.14
CA VAL A 57 -16.36 -9.61 3.01
C VAL A 57 -17.22 -9.42 4.26
N PRO A 58 -17.01 -8.37 5.08
CA PRO A 58 -17.88 -8.10 6.21
C PRO A 58 -19.32 -7.93 5.72
N SER A 59 -20.28 -8.49 6.44
CA SER A 59 -21.72 -8.31 6.22
C SER A 59 -22.22 -6.88 6.49
N THR A 60 -21.30 -5.96 6.83
CA THR A 60 -21.59 -4.57 7.15
C THR A 60 -21.67 -3.77 5.86
N PRO A 61 -22.79 -3.11 5.54
CA PRO A 61 -22.85 -2.16 4.44
C PRO A 61 -21.84 -1.03 4.69
N LEU A 62 -21.13 -0.60 3.64
CA LEU A 62 -20.18 0.50 3.70
C LEU A 62 -20.88 1.81 3.36
N ASP A 63 -20.62 2.86 4.13
CA ASP A 63 -21.17 4.20 3.94
C ASP A 63 -20.24 5.12 3.14
N ALA A 64 -18.93 4.90 3.29
CA ALA A 64 -17.91 5.62 2.54
C ALA A 64 -16.65 4.78 2.30
N PHE A 65 -15.88 5.16 1.29
CA PHE A 65 -14.64 4.51 0.88
C PHE A 65 -13.60 5.57 0.50
N ILE A 66 -12.37 5.38 0.96
CA ILE A 66 -11.26 6.32 0.74
C ILE A 66 -10.27 5.75 -0.27
N VAL A 67 -9.89 6.57 -1.26
CA VAL A 67 -8.86 6.24 -2.26
C VAL A 67 -7.71 7.25 -2.18
N PRO A 68 -6.59 6.88 -1.53
CA PRO A 68 -5.38 7.70 -1.52
C PRO A 68 -4.70 7.73 -2.89
N SER A 69 -3.74 8.64 -3.05
CA SER A 69 -2.88 8.69 -4.25
C SER A 69 -1.77 7.66 -4.18
N GLU A 70 -1.34 7.39 -2.96
CA GLU A 70 -0.20 6.58 -2.61
C GLU A 70 -0.48 5.08 -2.81
N ASP A 71 0.59 4.33 -3.08
CA ASP A 71 0.57 2.87 -3.07
C ASP A 71 0.80 2.31 -1.65
N ASN A 72 0.90 0.99 -1.53
CA ASN A 72 1.15 0.31 -0.26
C ASN A 72 2.53 0.64 0.38
N HIS A 73 3.36 1.40 -0.33
CA HIS A 73 4.70 1.80 0.09
C HIS A 73 4.83 3.30 0.36
N GLN A 74 3.72 4.04 0.26
CA GLN A 74 3.67 5.50 0.36
C GLN A 74 4.51 6.22 -0.69
N SER A 75 4.60 5.65 -1.89
CA SER A 75 5.35 6.29 -2.97
C SER A 75 4.67 7.61 -3.38
N GLU A 76 5.46 8.67 -3.56
CA GLU A 76 4.97 9.96 -4.08
C GLU A 76 4.53 9.83 -5.54
N TYR A 77 5.32 9.09 -6.33
CA TYR A 77 4.94 8.64 -7.66
C TYR A 77 4.59 7.16 -7.58
N VAL A 78 3.46 6.78 -8.17
CA VAL A 78 2.98 5.40 -8.16
C VAL A 78 3.00 4.82 -9.57
N SER A 79 3.14 3.49 -9.65
CA SER A 79 3.02 2.76 -10.92
C SER A 79 1.62 2.94 -11.53
N ASP A 80 1.48 2.72 -12.84
CA ASP A 80 0.21 2.92 -13.53
C ASP A 80 -0.93 2.06 -12.95
N ARG A 81 -0.63 0.85 -12.48
CA ARG A 81 -1.60 -0.04 -11.83
C ARG A 81 -2.07 0.43 -10.45
N ASP A 82 -1.35 1.36 -9.84
CA ASP A 82 -1.66 1.90 -8.51
C ASP A 82 -2.28 3.29 -8.56
N LYS A 83 -2.45 3.87 -9.77
CA LYS A 83 -3.16 5.14 -10.02
C LYS A 83 -4.69 5.04 -9.84
N ARG A 84 -5.15 4.38 -8.78
CA ARG A 84 -6.56 4.09 -8.46
C ARG A 84 -7.39 5.37 -8.33
N ARG A 85 -6.87 6.37 -7.61
CA ARG A 85 -7.53 7.68 -7.46
C ARG A 85 -7.76 8.33 -8.82
N ALA A 86 -6.73 8.33 -9.69
CA ALA A 86 -6.86 8.87 -11.04
C ALA A 86 -7.87 8.09 -11.89
N PHE A 87 -7.92 6.76 -11.75
CA PHE A 87 -8.92 5.93 -12.42
C PHE A 87 -10.35 6.27 -11.99
N VAL A 88 -10.62 6.44 -10.68
CA VAL A 88 -11.99 6.72 -10.20
C VAL A 88 -12.43 8.17 -10.43
N SER A 89 -11.52 9.14 -10.35
CA SER A 89 -11.88 10.57 -10.41
C SER A 89 -11.53 11.27 -11.72
N GLY A 90 -10.67 10.69 -12.55
CA GLY A 90 -10.07 11.35 -13.72
C GLY A 90 -8.98 12.36 -13.38
N PHE A 91 -8.75 12.67 -12.10
CA PHE A 91 -7.74 13.64 -11.67
C PHE A 91 -6.33 13.02 -11.63
N THR A 92 -5.39 13.62 -12.37
CA THR A 92 -4.04 13.08 -12.59
C THR A 92 -2.92 13.79 -11.83
N GLY A 93 -3.23 14.73 -10.92
CA GLY A 93 -2.20 15.37 -10.08
C GLY A 93 -1.50 14.35 -9.18
N SER A 94 -0.25 14.59 -8.75
CA SER A 94 0.46 13.57 -7.96
C SER A 94 -0.07 13.43 -6.52
N ALA A 95 -0.64 14.49 -5.95
CA ALA A 95 -1.18 14.48 -4.60
C ALA A 95 -2.71 14.62 -4.59
N GLY A 96 -3.37 13.87 -3.71
CA GLY A 96 -4.80 14.01 -3.47
C GLY A 96 -5.40 12.83 -2.70
N LEU A 97 -6.65 12.99 -2.28
CA LEU A 97 -7.40 11.97 -1.55
C LEU A 97 -8.85 12.00 -2.00
N ALA A 98 -9.33 10.89 -2.53
CA ALA A 98 -10.73 10.77 -2.90
C ALA A 98 -11.53 10.13 -1.75
N LEU A 99 -12.70 10.67 -1.45
CA LEU A 99 -13.73 10.08 -0.60
C LEU A 99 -14.96 9.86 -1.47
N ILE A 100 -15.46 8.63 -1.50
CA ILE A 100 -16.69 8.28 -2.20
C ILE A 100 -17.68 7.80 -1.15
N THR A 101 -18.83 8.46 -1.06
CA THR A 101 -19.95 8.05 -0.21
C THR A 101 -21.08 7.52 -1.08
N MET A 102 -22.19 7.11 -0.46
CA MET A 102 -23.40 6.72 -1.21
C MET A 102 -23.99 7.86 -2.05
N THR A 103 -23.71 9.12 -1.72
CA THR A 103 -24.37 10.30 -2.32
C THR A 103 -23.40 11.30 -2.94
N GLU A 104 -22.13 11.30 -2.53
CA GLU A 104 -21.15 12.32 -2.91
C GLU A 104 -19.80 11.70 -3.27
N ALA A 105 -19.08 12.34 -4.18
CA ALA A 105 -17.68 12.06 -4.46
C ALA A 105 -16.88 13.34 -4.24
N LEU A 106 -15.89 13.29 -3.35
CA LEU A 106 -15.09 14.44 -2.95
C LEU A 106 -13.62 14.15 -3.19
N LEU A 107 -12.86 15.15 -3.65
CA LEU A 107 -11.42 15.02 -3.86
C LEU A 107 -10.67 16.16 -3.16
N TRP A 108 -9.88 15.81 -2.15
CA TRP A 108 -8.94 16.73 -1.52
C TRP A 108 -7.65 16.79 -2.32
N THR A 109 -7.11 17.98 -2.53
CA THR A 109 -5.76 18.18 -3.08
C THR A 109 -5.18 19.50 -2.55
N ASP A 110 -3.88 19.70 -2.73
CA ASP A 110 -3.21 20.96 -2.36
C ASP A 110 -3.24 22.00 -3.48
N GLY A 111 -2.80 23.22 -3.15
CA GLY A 111 -2.89 24.41 -4.01
C GLY A 111 -2.19 24.30 -5.36
N ARG A 112 -1.21 23.40 -5.51
CA ARG A 112 -0.55 23.15 -6.81
C ARG A 112 -1.54 22.65 -7.86
N TYR A 113 -2.61 21.97 -7.42
CA TYR A 113 -3.50 21.24 -8.30
C TYR A 113 -4.93 21.77 -8.35
N PHE A 114 -5.25 22.89 -7.70
CA PHE A 114 -6.64 23.42 -7.70
C PHE A 114 -7.19 23.66 -9.11
N LEU A 115 -6.40 24.32 -9.96
CA LEU A 115 -6.79 24.60 -11.34
C LEU A 115 -6.93 23.31 -12.16
N GLN A 116 -5.96 22.39 -12.03
CA GLN A 116 -5.98 21.10 -12.70
C GLN A 116 -7.19 20.26 -12.28
N ALA A 117 -7.48 20.18 -10.99
CA ALA A 117 -8.62 19.43 -10.47
C ALA A 117 -9.94 20.03 -10.96
N THR A 118 -10.08 21.35 -10.97
CA THR A 118 -11.27 22.03 -11.52
C THR A 118 -11.51 21.71 -13.00
N GLN A 119 -10.44 21.49 -13.77
CA GLN A 119 -10.53 21.17 -15.21
C GLN A 119 -10.75 19.68 -15.49
N GLN A 120 -10.23 18.79 -14.64
CA GLN A 120 -10.24 17.34 -14.88
C GLN A 120 -11.41 16.61 -14.22
N LEU A 121 -11.89 17.12 -13.08
CA LEU A 121 -13.01 16.53 -12.36
C LEU A 121 -14.33 16.76 -13.11
N SER A 122 -15.15 15.72 -13.22
CA SER A 122 -16.53 15.86 -13.70
C SER A 122 -17.40 16.57 -12.67
N ASP A 123 -18.56 17.09 -13.07
CA ASP A 123 -19.56 17.74 -12.19
C ASP A 123 -20.04 16.90 -10.99
N ARG A 124 -19.81 15.58 -11.02
CA ARG A 124 -20.13 14.66 -9.91
C ARG A 124 -19.12 14.70 -8.76
N TRP A 125 -17.93 15.26 -9.01
CA TRP A 125 -16.87 15.35 -8.03
C TRP A 125 -16.80 16.76 -7.46
N LYS A 126 -16.79 16.85 -6.12
CA LYS A 126 -16.55 18.09 -5.40
C LYS A 126 -15.07 18.22 -5.08
N LEU A 127 -14.44 19.26 -5.61
CA LEU A 127 -13.09 19.64 -5.21
C LEU A 127 -13.11 20.18 -3.77
N MET A 128 -12.24 19.63 -2.93
CA MET A 128 -11.97 20.08 -1.57
C MET A 128 -10.52 20.61 -1.51
N ARG A 129 -10.34 21.86 -1.09
CA ARG A 129 -9.07 22.57 -1.08
C ARG A 129 -8.38 22.40 0.26
N ILE A 130 -7.25 21.69 0.30
CA ILE A 130 -6.49 21.52 1.54
C ILE A 130 -6.07 22.90 2.09
N MET A 131 -6.25 23.11 3.39
CA MET A 131 -6.10 24.37 4.16
C MET A 131 -7.24 25.39 4.05
N GLU A 132 -8.14 25.26 3.06
CA GLU A 132 -9.30 26.15 2.92
C GLU A 132 -10.60 25.44 3.37
N ASP A 133 -10.75 24.18 3.00
CA ASP A 133 -11.89 23.33 3.35
C ASP A 133 -11.61 22.44 4.56
N PRO A 134 -12.65 21.91 5.23
CA PRO A 134 -12.49 20.91 6.28
C PRO A 134 -11.64 19.74 5.78
N ASN A 135 -10.74 19.24 6.62
CA ASN A 135 -10.02 18.00 6.31
C ASN A 135 -11.02 16.83 6.22
N VAL A 136 -10.59 15.77 5.55
CA VAL A 136 -11.41 14.58 5.27
C VAL A 136 -11.95 13.95 6.56
N GLU A 137 -11.16 13.98 7.64
CA GLU A 137 -11.58 13.49 8.94
C GLU A 137 -12.80 14.27 9.41
N ASN A 138 -12.68 15.59 9.58
CA ASN A 138 -13.77 16.48 10.04
C ASN A 138 -14.99 16.36 9.14
N TRP A 139 -14.78 16.30 7.82
CA TRP A 139 -15.87 16.12 6.87
C TRP A 139 -16.65 14.82 7.13
N ILE A 140 -15.96 13.70 7.33
CA ILE A 140 -16.59 12.41 7.66
C ILE A 140 -17.36 12.48 8.98
N SER A 141 -16.77 13.07 10.03
CA SER A 141 -17.46 13.24 11.31
C SER A 141 -18.74 14.05 11.15
N ASP A 142 -18.71 15.13 10.39
CA ASP A 142 -19.81 16.07 10.35
C ASP A 142 -20.93 15.59 9.42
N ASN A 143 -20.59 14.96 8.29
CA ASN A 143 -21.53 14.64 7.22
C ASN A 143 -22.01 13.18 7.21
N LEU A 144 -21.23 12.21 7.69
CA LEU A 144 -21.69 10.82 7.75
C LEU A 144 -22.61 10.57 8.97
N PRO A 145 -23.54 9.59 8.87
CA PRO A 145 -24.43 9.24 9.97
C PRO A 145 -23.67 8.68 11.17
N SER A 146 -24.37 8.54 12.29
CA SER A 146 -23.88 7.75 13.41
C SER A 146 -23.70 6.28 13.02
N ASP A 147 -22.70 5.63 13.60
CA ASP A 147 -22.32 4.23 13.32
C ASP A 147 -21.86 3.94 11.88
N ALA A 148 -21.61 4.98 11.07
CA ALA A 148 -21.18 4.82 9.69
C ALA A 148 -19.90 3.98 9.56
N ALA A 149 -19.89 3.08 8.59
CA ALA A 149 -18.76 2.23 8.23
C ALA A 149 -17.96 2.89 7.09
N VAL A 150 -16.76 3.37 7.40
CA VAL A 150 -15.85 3.96 6.42
C VAL A 150 -14.74 2.98 6.13
N GLU A 151 -14.64 2.56 4.87
CA GLU A 151 -13.52 1.74 4.43
C GLU A 151 -12.27 2.62 4.23
N LEU A 152 -11.17 2.12 4.79
CA LEU A 152 -9.84 2.61 4.48
C LEU A 152 -9.05 1.51 3.77
N THR A 153 -8.65 1.83 2.55
CA THR A 153 -7.75 1.01 1.74
C THR A 153 -6.47 0.73 2.54
N ARG A 154 -5.94 -0.50 2.43
CA ARG A 154 -4.66 -0.91 3.04
C ARG A 154 -3.57 0.12 2.81
N GLY A 155 -2.73 0.32 3.81
CA GLY A 155 -1.51 1.12 3.70
C GLY A 155 -1.37 2.10 4.85
N VAL A 156 -0.33 2.92 4.76
CA VAL A 156 0.08 3.80 5.85
C VAL A 156 -0.88 4.97 6.06
N TYR A 157 -1.70 5.28 5.06
CA TYR A 157 -2.79 6.23 5.22
C TYR A 157 -3.72 5.82 6.38
N LEU A 158 -4.00 4.52 6.56
CA LEU A 158 -4.72 4.01 7.73
C LEU A 158 -4.00 4.33 9.05
N LEU A 159 -2.68 4.22 9.11
CA LEU A 159 -1.92 4.52 10.34
C LEU A 159 -1.91 6.02 10.67
N LYS A 160 -1.75 6.88 9.66
CA LYS A 160 -1.86 8.33 9.81
C LYS A 160 -3.26 8.73 10.26
N TRP A 161 -4.28 8.08 9.71
CA TRP A 161 -5.66 8.25 10.12
C TRP A 161 -5.90 7.74 11.53
N LEU A 162 -5.41 6.58 11.93
CA LEU A 162 -5.58 6.07 13.29
C LEU A 162 -4.94 7.01 14.31
N LYS A 163 -3.70 7.48 14.07
CA LYS A 163 -3.03 8.45 14.95
C LYS A 163 -3.84 9.75 15.17
N ASN A 164 -4.53 10.25 14.14
CA ASN A 164 -5.24 11.53 14.18
C ASN A 164 -6.77 11.43 14.38
N GLY A 165 -7.36 10.32 13.95
CA GLY A 165 -8.80 10.06 13.80
C GLY A 165 -9.49 9.55 15.06
N HIS A 166 -8.72 9.09 16.07
CA HIS A 166 -9.28 8.78 17.40
C HIS A 166 -9.99 9.98 18.05
N LYS A 167 -9.69 11.21 17.63
CA LYS A 167 -10.37 12.42 18.12
C LYS A 167 -11.80 12.58 17.59
N LEU A 168 -12.16 11.93 16.49
CA LEU A 168 -13.47 12.09 15.84
C LEU A 168 -14.49 11.01 16.23
N GLN A 169 -14.03 9.77 16.47
CA GLN A 169 -14.91 8.62 16.67
C GLN A 169 -15.74 8.66 17.97
N LYS A 170 -15.39 9.54 18.93
CA LYS A 170 -16.02 9.54 20.26
C LYS A 170 -17.44 10.11 20.29
N LYS A 171 -17.89 10.87 19.29
CA LYS A 171 -19.24 11.49 19.31
C LYS A 171 -20.30 10.72 18.53
N LYS A 172 -19.95 10.11 17.38
CA LYS A 172 -20.91 9.46 16.46
C LYS A 172 -20.74 7.94 16.31
N ARG A 173 -19.81 7.29 17.02
CA ARG A 173 -19.54 5.83 16.94
C ARG A 173 -19.24 5.30 15.52
N GLN A 174 -18.79 6.16 14.62
CA GLN A 174 -18.38 5.77 13.27
C GLN A 174 -17.20 4.80 13.34
N LYS A 175 -17.19 3.80 12.46
CA LYS A 175 -16.24 2.69 12.45
C LYS A 175 -15.39 2.74 11.20
N LEU A 176 -14.10 2.43 11.38
CA LEU A 176 -13.22 2.16 10.26
C LEU A 176 -13.30 0.68 9.94
N VAL A 177 -13.63 0.37 8.69
CA VAL A 177 -13.70 -1.00 8.19
C VAL A 177 -12.49 -1.23 7.30
N HIS A 178 -11.93 -2.41 7.42
CA HIS A 178 -10.85 -2.85 6.56
C HIS A 178 -11.32 -3.98 5.65
N LEU A 179 -11.05 -3.86 4.35
CA LEU A 179 -11.34 -4.91 3.38
C LEU A 179 -10.06 -5.61 2.91
N SER A 180 -10.16 -6.94 2.76
CA SER A 180 -9.11 -7.74 2.15
C SER A 180 -8.93 -7.46 0.64
N VAL A 181 -9.89 -6.81 0.00
CA VAL A 181 -9.81 -6.47 -1.43
C VAL A 181 -9.96 -4.97 -1.62
N ASN A 182 -9.20 -4.41 -2.56
CA ASN A 182 -9.38 -3.02 -2.94
C ASN A 182 -10.58 -2.90 -3.88
N LEU A 183 -11.59 -2.14 -3.49
CA LEU A 183 -12.83 -2.03 -4.25
C LEU A 183 -12.64 -1.38 -5.63
N VAL A 184 -11.62 -0.54 -5.81
CA VAL A 184 -11.28 0.02 -7.14
C VAL A 184 -10.79 -1.07 -8.07
N ASP A 185 -10.00 -2.02 -7.55
CA ASP A 185 -9.43 -3.10 -8.37
C ASP A 185 -10.54 -4.02 -8.92
N GLU A 186 -11.64 -4.21 -8.18
CA GLU A 186 -12.80 -5.01 -8.61
C GLU A 186 -13.55 -4.40 -9.80
N ILE A 187 -13.54 -3.07 -9.94
CA ILE A 187 -14.24 -2.37 -11.02
C ILE A 187 -13.31 -1.95 -12.17
N TRP A 188 -12.00 -1.94 -11.95
CA TRP A 188 -10.99 -1.56 -12.94
C TRP A 188 -10.65 -2.73 -13.86
N LYS A 189 -11.54 -3.01 -14.82
CA LYS A 189 -11.44 -4.18 -15.72
C LYS A 189 -10.17 -4.20 -16.58
N ASP A 190 -9.71 -3.04 -17.02
CA ASP A 190 -8.52 -2.82 -17.82
C ASP A 190 -7.34 -2.30 -16.99
N ARG A 191 -7.30 -2.66 -15.69
CA ARG A 191 -6.20 -2.30 -14.81
C ARG A 191 -4.87 -2.78 -15.40
N PRO A 192 -3.85 -1.91 -15.52
CA PRO A 192 -2.54 -2.31 -15.98
C PRO A 192 -1.98 -3.48 -15.17
N ALA A 193 -1.33 -4.43 -15.84
CA ALA A 193 -0.63 -5.52 -15.18
C ALA A 193 0.56 -4.97 -14.36
N ALA A 194 1.04 -5.79 -13.42
CA ALA A 194 2.31 -5.51 -12.76
C ALA A 194 3.43 -5.48 -13.81
N ASP A 195 4.16 -4.37 -13.88
CA ASP A 195 5.37 -4.32 -14.69
C ASP A 195 6.47 -5.12 -14.00
N ILE A 196 7.08 -6.04 -14.74
CA ILE A 196 8.12 -6.96 -14.23
C ILE A 196 9.45 -6.44 -14.74
N GLN A 197 9.98 -5.43 -14.04
CA GLN A 197 11.29 -4.87 -14.31
C GLN A 197 12.35 -5.61 -13.49
N PRO A 198 13.52 -5.93 -14.08
CA PRO A 198 14.58 -6.66 -13.40
C PRO A 198 15.16 -5.86 -12.24
N VAL A 199 15.52 -6.57 -11.17
CA VAL A 199 16.32 -6.03 -10.07
C VAL A 199 17.79 -6.10 -10.44
N HIS A 200 18.54 -5.05 -10.08
CA HIS A 200 19.98 -4.99 -10.26
C HIS A 200 20.68 -4.77 -8.92
N ILE A 201 21.81 -5.45 -8.71
CA ILE A 201 22.71 -5.15 -7.59
C ILE A 201 23.38 -3.79 -7.85
N GLN A 202 23.33 -2.90 -6.87
CA GLN A 202 24.05 -1.63 -6.84
C GLN A 202 25.53 -1.90 -6.52
N PRO A 203 26.47 -1.64 -7.45
CA PRO A 203 27.89 -1.88 -7.19
C PRO A 203 28.41 -1.10 -5.98
N PHE A 204 29.31 -1.72 -5.20
CA PHE A 204 29.89 -1.14 -3.99
C PHE A 204 30.47 0.26 -4.21
N LYS A 205 31.16 0.49 -5.34
CA LYS A 205 31.74 1.79 -5.71
C LYS A 205 30.74 2.95 -5.73
N PHE A 206 29.46 2.65 -5.94
CA PHE A 206 28.38 3.64 -5.92
C PHE A 206 27.56 3.60 -4.64
N ALA A 207 27.47 2.44 -3.98
CA ALA A 207 26.74 2.29 -2.73
C ALA A 207 27.49 2.92 -1.53
N GLY A 208 28.83 2.92 -1.56
CA GLY A 208 29.70 3.47 -0.51
C GLY A 208 29.68 2.70 0.81
N ARG A 209 28.79 1.71 0.96
CA ARG A 209 28.63 0.91 2.17
C ARG A 209 28.08 -0.48 1.85
N ALA A 210 28.65 -1.51 2.47
CA ALA A 210 28.21 -2.89 2.29
C ALA A 210 26.89 -3.18 3.01
N VAL A 211 26.14 -4.16 2.51
CA VAL A 211 24.87 -4.62 3.10
C VAL A 211 25.08 -5.13 4.53
N ALA A 212 26.14 -5.92 4.75
CA ALA A 212 26.47 -6.47 6.06
C ALA A 212 26.66 -5.39 7.13
N ASP A 213 27.34 -4.29 6.79
CA ASP A 213 27.54 -3.17 7.72
C ASP A 213 26.22 -2.45 8.05
N LYS A 214 25.35 -2.27 7.05
CA LYS A 214 24.02 -1.65 7.25
C LYS A 214 23.14 -2.50 8.16
N LEU A 215 23.13 -3.82 7.93
CA LEU A 215 22.38 -4.77 8.76
C LEU A 215 22.94 -4.85 10.18
N LYS A 216 24.26 -4.80 10.35
CA LYS A 216 24.90 -4.77 11.67
C LYS A 216 24.43 -3.57 12.49
N ASP A 217 24.54 -2.35 11.95
CA ASP A 217 24.06 -1.15 12.64
C ASP A 217 22.57 -1.20 12.97
N LEU A 218 21.76 -1.70 12.02
CA LEU A 218 20.33 -1.83 12.22
C LEU A 218 20.01 -2.80 13.37
N ARG A 219 20.73 -3.92 13.45
CA ARG A 219 20.58 -4.92 14.53
C ARG A 219 21.04 -4.39 15.88
N GLU A 220 22.12 -3.61 15.93
CA GLU A 220 22.56 -2.95 17.16
C GLU A 220 21.47 -2.00 17.71
N LYS A 221 20.77 -1.30 16.81
CA LYS A 221 19.64 -0.44 17.19
C LYS A 221 18.42 -1.24 17.64
N LEU A 222 18.06 -2.31 16.93
CA LEU A 222 17.00 -3.22 17.36
C LEU A 222 17.23 -3.72 18.79
N LEU A 223 18.47 -4.11 19.10
CA LEU A 223 18.85 -4.55 20.45
C LEU A 223 18.68 -3.44 21.49
N LYS A 224 19.14 -2.22 21.19
CA LYS A 224 19.03 -1.06 22.08
C LYS A 224 17.57 -0.72 22.40
N GLU A 225 16.72 -0.76 21.39
CA GLU A 225 15.28 -0.48 21.48
C GLU A 225 14.46 -1.67 21.98
N LYS A 226 15.11 -2.82 22.20
CA LYS A 226 14.48 -4.09 22.61
C LYS A 226 13.35 -4.52 21.65
N ALA A 227 13.57 -4.32 20.35
CA ALA A 227 12.65 -4.72 19.30
C ALA A 227 13.06 -6.08 18.69
N ASP A 228 12.08 -6.95 18.46
CA ASP A 228 12.31 -8.28 17.85
C ASP A 228 12.62 -8.21 16.35
N GLY A 229 12.22 -7.11 15.70
CA GLY A 229 12.51 -6.84 14.31
C GLY A 229 11.92 -5.52 13.83
N ILE A 230 12.17 -5.19 12.57
CA ILE A 230 11.64 -4.03 11.88
C ILE A 230 11.09 -4.44 10.52
N ILE A 231 9.95 -3.84 10.15
CA ILE A 231 9.37 -3.93 8.82
C ILE A 231 9.69 -2.62 8.09
N VAL A 232 10.32 -2.73 6.93
CA VAL A 232 10.65 -1.59 6.06
C VAL A 232 9.72 -1.63 4.85
N THR A 233 8.93 -0.57 4.70
CA THR A 233 7.92 -0.46 3.63
C THR A 233 8.31 0.55 2.56
N ALA A 234 9.15 1.54 2.88
CA ALA A 234 9.57 2.56 1.94
C ALA A 234 10.54 1.96 0.90
N LEU A 235 10.21 2.11 -0.38
CA LEU A 235 10.93 1.43 -1.46
C LEU A 235 12.40 1.84 -1.56
N ASP A 236 12.71 3.11 -1.27
CA ASP A 236 14.06 3.63 -1.32
C ASP A 236 14.90 3.18 -0.11
N GLU A 237 14.29 3.00 1.06
CA GLU A 237 14.93 2.40 2.23
C GLU A 237 15.25 0.92 1.99
N VAL A 238 14.31 0.13 1.45
CA VAL A 238 14.56 -1.27 1.07
C VAL A 238 15.69 -1.35 0.05
N SER A 239 15.62 -0.53 -1.00
CA SER A 239 16.63 -0.48 -2.06
C SER A 239 18.02 -0.07 -1.54
N TRP A 240 18.09 0.86 -0.59
CA TRP A 240 19.34 1.25 0.05
C TRP A 240 19.88 0.17 0.99
N LEU A 241 19.02 -0.44 1.81
CA LEU A 241 19.41 -1.43 2.82
C LEU A 241 20.12 -2.63 2.17
N TYR A 242 19.57 -3.13 1.07
CA TYR A 242 20.08 -4.32 0.37
C TYR A 242 20.95 -4.02 -0.85
N ASN A 243 21.29 -2.75 -1.10
CA ASN A 243 22.05 -2.34 -2.28
C ASN A 243 21.44 -2.90 -3.58
N ILE A 244 20.12 -2.77 -3.74
CA ILE A 244 19.42 -3.17 -4.96
C ILE A 244 18.77 -1.96 -5.63
N ARG A 245 18.57 -2.01 -6.94
CA ARG A 245 17.86 -0.98 -7.72
C ARG A 245 16.91 -1.66 -8.70
N GLY A 246 15.85 -0.94 -9.05
CA GLY A 246 14.87 -1.36 -10.05
C GLY A 246 14.34 -0.15 -10.81
N ASN A 247 13.27 -0.37 -11.56
CA ASN A 247 12.61 0.66 -12.35
C ASN A 247 11.08 0.56 -12.23
N ASP A 248 10.61 0.11 -11.06
CA ASP A 248 9.18 -0.16 -10.84
C ASP A 248 8.34 1.11 -10.71
N VAL A 249 8.99 2.23 -10.36
CA VAL A 249 8.37 3.55 -10.23
C VAL A 249 9.11 4.52 -11.16
N SER A 250 8.38 5.22 -12.02
CA SER A 250 8.97 6.18 -12.95
C SER A 250 9.80 7.23 -12.20
N TYR A 251 10.99 7.54 -12.73
CA TYR A 251 11.94 8.51 -12.17
C TYR A 251 12.55 8.13 -10.81
N CYS A 252 12.23 6.96 -10.25
CA CYS A 252 12.75 6.48 -8.98
C CYS A 252 13.38 5.09 -9.17
N PRO A 253 14.71 4.93 -8.96
CA PRO A 253 15.38 3.66 -9.22
C PRO A 253 15.16 2.66 -8.06
N VAL A 254 13.90 2.36 -7.78
CA VAL A 254 13.46 1.56 -6.64
C VAL A 254 12.74 0.29 -7.10
N VAL A 255 12.68 -0.69 -6.20
CA VAL A 255 12.01 -1.97 -6.40
C VAL A 255 10.78 -2.03 -5.49
N HIS A 256 9.60 -2.39 -6.01
CA HIS A 256 8.42 -2.74 -5.22
C HIS A 256 8.71 -3.96 -4.36
N ALA A 257 9.09 -3.69 -3.12
CA ALA A 257 9.54 -4.71 -2.19
C ALA A 257 9.31 -4.27 -0.74
N TYR A 258 9.23 -5.25 0.14
CA TYR A 258 9.31 -5.05 1.59
C TYR A 258 10.59 -5.68 2.13
N ALA A 259 11.04 -5.20 3.29
CA ALA A 259 12.06 -5.89 4.07
C ALA A 259 11.57 -6.16 5.48
N ILE A 260 11.93 -7.33 6.03
CA ILE A 260 11.84 -7.59 7.46
C ILE A 260 13.24 -7.92 7.95
N VAL A 261 13.72 -7.20 8.98
CA VAL A 261 15.02 -7.46 9.59
C VAL A 261 14.83 -7.82 11.05
N LYS A 262 15.38 -8.96 11.45
CA LYS A 262 15.49 -9.42 12.83
C LYS A 262 16.93 -9.30 13.32
N SER A 263 17.13 -9.58 14.61
CA SER A 263 18.45 -9.67 15.23
C SER A 263 19.39 -10.67 14.54
N ASP A 264 18.84 -11.75 13.96
CA ASP A 264 19.57 -12.89 13.41
C ASP A 264 19.32 -13.15 11.91
N SER A 265 18.22 -12.65 11.35
CA SER A 265 17.83 -12.87 9.95
C SER A 265 17.42 -11.59 9.24
N ALA A 266 17.38 -11.62 7.92
CA ALA A 266 16.93 -10.54 7.07
C ALA A 266 16.16 -11.13 5.88
N PHE A 267 15.02 -10.54 5.53
CA PHE A 267 14.10 -11.03 4.53
C PHE A 267 13.79 -9.93 3.51
N LEU A 268 13.90 -10.25 2.23
CA LEU A 268 13.44 -9.40 1.12
C LEU A 268 12.18 -10.02 0.50
N TYR A 269 11.08 -9.27 0.49
CA TYR A 269 9.83 -9.66 -0.16
C TYR A 269 9.73 -8.95 -1.48
N VAL A 270 9.84 -9.68 -2.58
CA VAL A 270 9.84 -9.14 -3.94
C VAL A 270 9.19 -10.15 -4.89
N ASP A 271 8.67 -9.67 -6.01
CA ASP A 271 8.21 -10.58 -7.07
C ASP A 271 9.43 -11.32 -7.62
N LYS A 272 9.49 -12.64 -7.39
CA LYS A 272 10.67 -13.45 -7.72
C LYS A 272 11.00 -13.44 -9.21
N ARG A 273 10.02 -13.15 -10.08
CA ARG A 273 10.24 -13.03 -11.53
C ARG A 273 11.15 -11.85 -11.89
N LYS A 274 11.37 -10.92 -10.98
CA LYS A 274 12.28 -9.78 -11.15
C LYS A 274 13.75 -10.12 -10.86
N LEU A 275 14.03 -11.27 -10.27
CA LEU A 275 15.38 -11.65 -9.88
C LEU A 275 16.01 -12.57 -10.91
N SER A 276 17.24 -12.26 -11.31
CA SER A 276 18.09 -13.22 -12.01
C SER A 276 18.79 -14.14 -11.00
N GLN A 277 19.30 -15.28 -11.47
CA GLN A 277 20.02 -16.22 -10.62
C GLN A 277 21.23 -15.55 -9.94
N GLU A 278 21.94 -14.66 -10.65
CA GLU A 278 23.09 -13.95 -10.10
C GLU A 278 22.69 -12.98 -8.97
N VAL A 279 21.55 -12.31 -9.12
CA VAL A 279 21.02 -11.38 -8.11
C VAL A 279 20.56 -12.15 -6.87
N GLU A 280 19.83 -13.25 -7.07
CA GLU A 280 19.37 -14.11 -5.97
C GLU A 280 20.56 -14.67 -5.18
N SER A 281 21.57 -15.23 -5.86
CA SER A 281 22.78 -15.72 -5.19
C SER A 281 23.54 -14.62 -4.46
N SER A 282 23.65 -13.41 -5.02
CA SER A 282 24.31 -12.28 -4.34
C SER A 282 23.59 -11.83 -3.05
N LEU A 283 22.25 -11.90 -3.04
CA LEU A 283 21.43 -11.61 -1.85
C LEU A 283 21.59 -12.71 -0.80
N GLU A 284 21.57 -13.98 -1.20
CA GLU A 284 21.79 -15.13 -0.32
C GLU A 284 23.18 -15.12 0.31
N GLU A 285 24.23 -14.83 -0.46
CA GLU A 285 25.60 -14.64 0.03
C GLU A 285 25.71 -13.50 1.06
N SER A 286 24.84 -12.49 0.93
CA SER A 286 24.71 -11.39 1.89
C SER A 286 23.86 -11.74 3.12
N GLY A 287 23.37 -12.99 3.23
CA GLY A 287 22.55 -13.47 4.33
C GLY A 287 21.10 -12.96 4.29
N ILE A 288 20.60 -12.62 3.10
CA ILE A 288 19.21 -12.16 2.89
C ILE A 288 18.40 -13.31 2.29
N GLU A 289 17.31 -13.66 2.96
CA GLU A 289 16.35 -14.64 2.43
C GLU A 289 15.31 -13.95 1.54
N VAL A 290 15.16 -14.44 0.31
CA VAL A 290 14.20 -13.91 -0.65
C VAL A 290 12.86 -14.65 -0.56
N ARG A 291 11.79 -13.90 -0.32
CA ARG A 291 10.40 -14.37 -0.26
C ARG A 291 9.53 -13.68 -1.30
N GLU A 292 8.39 -14.30 -1.62
CA GLU A 292 7.44 -13.76 -2.58
C GLU A 292 6.78 -12.49 -2.03
N TYR A 293 6.57 -11.48 -2.86
CA TYR A 293 6.03 -10.18 -2.44
C TYR A 293 4.71 -10.32 -1.64
N SER A 294 3.85 -11.26 -2.03
CA SER A 294 2.52 -11.46 -1.42
C SER A 294 2.55 -12.12 -0.04
N THR A 295 3.67 -12.72 0.40
CA THR A 295 3.75 -13.41 1.70
C THR A 295 4.12 -12.48 2.86
N VAL A 296 4.33 -11.19 2.60
CA VAL A 296 4.69 -10.22 3.64
C VAL A 296 3.62 -10.14 4.73
N ASP A 297 2.33 -10.15 4.37
CA ASP A 297 1.22 -10.03 5.34
C ASP A 297 1.19 -11.20 6.34
N SER A 298 1.39 -12.43 5.85
CA SER A 298 1.48 -13.61 6.71
C SER A 298 2.72 -13.56 7.60
N ASP A 299 3.85 -13.11 7.05
CA ASP A 299 5.11 -13.09 7.79
C ASP A 299 5.18 -11.97 8.83
N VAL A 300 4.49 -10.85 8.59
CA VAL A 300 4.24 -9.82 9.60
C VAL A 300 3.43 -10.39 10.77
N SER A 301 2.41 -11.21 10.49
CA SER A 301 1.61 -11.88 11.54
C SER A 301 2.45 -12.91 12.31
N LEU A 302 3.34 -13.62 11.63
CA LEU A 302 4.31 -14.51 12.27
C LEU A 302 5.36 -13.75 13.09
N LEU A 303 5.81 -12.57 12.64
CA LEU A 303 6.74 -11.73 13.38
C LEU A 303 6.09 -11.25 14.68
N ALA A 304 4.86 -10.74 14.61
CA ALA A 304 4.11 -10.26 15.77
C ALA A 304 3.85 -11.37 16.82
N SER A 305 3.73 -12.63 16.37
CA SER A 305 3.57 -13.79 17.25
C SER A 305 4.88 -14.47 17.65
N GLY A 306 6.05 -13.91 17.28
CA GLY A 306 7.37 -14.47 17.59
C GLY A 306 7.71 -15.77 16.86
N LYS A 307 6.98 -16.11 15.79
CA LYS A 307 7.07 -17.39 15.05
C LYS A 307 7.75 -17.25 13.69
N LEU A 308 8.19 -16.05 13.30
CA LEU A 308 8.89 -15.84 12.04
C LEU A 308 10.31 -16.42 12.11
N ASN A 309 10.50 -17.54 11.43
CA ASN A 309 11.77 -18.26 11.33
C ASN A 309 12.40 -18.09 9.95
N SER A 310 13.73 -18.06 9.92
CA SER A 310 14.54 -18.13 8.70
C SER A 310 14.57 -19.57 8.18
N SER A 311 14.40 -19.76 6.88
CA SER A 311 14.66 -21.05 6.23
C SER A 311 16.17 -21.28 6.01
N VAL A 312 16.93 -20.19 5.99
CA VAL A 312 18.40 -20.22 5.96
C VAL A 312 18.90 -20.36 7.40
N ALA A 313 19.47 -21.52 7.73
CA ALA A 313 20.11 -21.74 9.03
C ALA A 313 21.39 -20.89 9.12
N ASN A 314 21.34 -19.75 9.82
CA ASN A 314 22.54 -18.91 9.99
C ASN A 314 23.46 -19.48 11.08
N VAL A 315 24.74 -19.60 10.71
CA VAL A 315 25.89 -20.17 11.44
C VAL A 315 26.38 -19.27 12.60
N TYR A 316 25.71 -18.16 12.89
CA TYR A 316 26.14 -17.21 13.92
C TYR A 316 25.48 -17.51 15.28
N HIS A 317 26.16 -18.37 16.03
CA HIS A 317 26.16 -18.56 17.49
C HIS A 317 24.87 -18.42 18.32
N ASN A 318 24.57 -19.53 19.01
CA ASN A 318 23.68 -19.67 20.17
C ASN A 318 23.87 -18.57 21.23
N GLN A 319 22.87 -17.71 21.40
CA GLN A 319 22.50 -17.20 22.72
C GLN A 319 21.00 -17.34 22.91
N ALA A 320 20.62 -17.85 24.07
CA ALA A 320 19.28 -18.29 24.40
C ALA A 320 18.20 -17.23 24.12
N LEU A 321 17.19 -17.63 23.35
CA LEU A 321 15.95 -16.88 23.16
C LEU A 321 15.25 -16.74 24.51
N VAL A 322 15.29 -15.53 25.09
CA VAL A 322 14.39 -15.15 26.17
C VAL A 322 13.11 -14.65 25.50
N PRO A 323 11.95 -15.29 25.73
CA PRO A 323 10.68 -14.78 25.20
C PRO A 323 10.42 -13.42 25.86
N ARG A 324 10.30 -12.36 25.05
CA ARG A 324 9.89 -11.05 25.53
C ARG A 324 8.79 -10.53 24.63
N GLU A 325 7.59 -10.50 25.18
CA GLU A 325 6.42 -9.85 24.60
C GLU A 325 6.66 -8.34 24.63
N ASN A 326 7.19 -7.72 23.58
CA ASN A 326 7.10 -6.26 23.37
C ASN A 326 7.43 -5.88 21.91
N VAL A 327 6.40 -5.66 21.10
CA VAL A 327 6.53 -4.93 19.82
C VAL A 327 6.63 -3.44 20.15
N VAL A 328 7.85 -2.91 20.20
CA VAL A 328 8.11 -1.50 20.52
C VAL A 328 8.00 -0.62 19.27
N ASN A 329 7.22 0.45 19.39
CA ASN A 329 7.17 1.56 18.44
C ASN A 329 8.44 2.42 18.58
N SER A 330 9.40 2.25 17.68
CA SER A 330 10.58 3.11 17.63
C SER A 330 10.63 3.90 16.31
N GLU A 331 9.96 5.05 16.31
CA GLU A 331 10.13 6.09 15.28
C GLU A 331 11.60 6.52 15.14
N ASP A 332 12.43 6.27 16.15
CA ASP A 332 13.83 6.66 16.19
C ASP A 332 14.74 5.75 15.35
N ILE A 333 14.43 4.43 15.27
CA ILE A 333 15.12 3.53 14.32
C ILE A 333 14.87 3.98 12.88
N GLN A 334 13.61 4.30 12.56
CA GLN A 334 13.21 4.72 11.21
C GLN A 334 13.84 6.06 10.83
N LYS A 335 13.79 7.06 11.72
CA LYS A 335 14.42 8.37 11.50
C LYS A 335 15.92 8.24 11.23
N GLU A 336 16.60 7.30 11.87
CA GLU A 336 18.05 7.14 11.70
C GLU A 336 18.42 6.29 10.48
N VAL A 337 17.66 5.24 10.13
CA VAL A 337 17.83 4.53 8.83
C VAL A 337 17.64 5.53 7.69
N HIS A 338 16.61 6.37 7.80
CA HIS A 338 16.36 7.48 6.89
C HIS A 338 17.48 8.53 6.89
N SER A 339 17.99 8.90 8.06
CA SER A 339 19.12 9.83 8.22
C SER A 339 20.39 9.30 7.56
N GLN A 340 20.71 8.01 7.73
CA GLN A 340 21.88 7.39 7.11
C GLN A 340 21.72 7.23 5.59
N ALA A 341 20.51 6.89 5.13
CA ALA A 341 20.20 6.91 3.69
C ALA A 341 20.33 8.33 3.10
N LYS A 342 20.02 9.38 3.87
CA LYS A 342 20.11 10.79 3.47
C LYS A 342 21.49 11.40 3.53
N SER A 343 22.27 11.10 4.57
CA SER A 343 23.62 11.64 4.74
C SER A 343 24.55 11.16 3.63
N GLN A 344 24.29 9.97 3.08
CA GLN A 344 24.98 9.44 1.91
C GLN A 344 24.36 9.92 0.56
N LYS A 345 23.15 10.47 0.56
CA LYS A 345 22.48 11.07 -0.63
C LYS A 345 22.78 12.57 -0.84
N PHE A 346 23.31 13.30 0.17
CA PHE A 346 23.49 14.76 0.21
C PHE A 346 22.28 15.59 -0.32
N GLY A 347 21.51 16.17 0.61
CA GLY A 347 20.57 17.27 0.34
C GLY A 347 19.08 16.89 0.49
N SER A 348 18.56 17.11 1.71
CA SER A 348 17.15 17.45 2.04
C SER A 348 16.01 16.83 1.22
N ILE A 349 15.24 15.91 1.83
CA ILE A 349 13.78 15.73 1.67
C ILE A 349 13.28 14.84 2.82
N GLN A 350 12.43 15.34 3.73
CA GLN A 350 11.76 14.56 4.79
C GLN A 350 10.52 13.85 4.22
N ILE A 351 10.42 12.52 4.39
CA ILE A 351 9.24 11.70 4.04
C ILE A 351 9.02 10.72 5.21
N PRO A 352 7.80 10.55 5.73
CA PRO A 352 7.56 9.74 6.93
C PRO A 352 7.52 8.23 6.64
N ALA A 353 8.33 7.46 7.38
CA ALA A 353 8.26 6.01 7.46
C ALA A 353 7.11 5.57 8.39
N ALA A 354 6.56 4.38 8.14
CA ALA A 354 5.42 3.83 8.86
C ALA A 354 5.86 2.71 9.80
N LEU A 355 5.39 2.76 11.04
CA LEU A 355 5.61 1.70 12.00
C LEU A 355 4.30 0.93 12.22
N LEU A 356 4.34 -0.39 12.03
CA LEU A 356 3.20 -1.27 12.28
C LEU A 356 3.23 -1.72 13.75
N CYS A 357 2.26 -1.27 14.54
CA CYS A 357 1.88 -1.93 15.80
C CYS A 357 0.58 -2.69 15.53
N ILE A 358 0.61 -4.00 15.65
CA ILE A 358 -0.60 -4.81 15.81
C ILE A 358 -0.94 -4.74 17.30
N GLN A 359 -2.03 -4.06 17.63
CA GLN A 359 -2.71 -4.20 18.92
C GLN A 359 -4.19 -4.48 18.62
N ASP A 360 -4.73 -5.46 19.35
CA ASP A 360 -6.07 -6.08 19.19
C ASP A 360 -7.23 -5.09 19.06
#